data_AF-W9GET6-F1
#
_entry.id   AF-W9GET6-F1
#
_cell.length_a   1.000
_cell.length_b   1.000
_cell.length_c   1.000
_cell.angle_alpha   90.00
_cell.angle_beta   90.00
_cell.angle_gamma   90.00
#
_symmetry.space_group_name_H-M   'P 1'
#
loop_
_entity.id
_entity.type
_entity.pdbx_description
1 polymer ?
#
loop_
_entity_poly.entity_id
_entity_poly.type
_entity_poly.pdbx_seq_one_letter_code
_entity_poly.pdbx_strand_id
1 'polypeptide(L)'
;MTPETLASWANNALYSSMVVFTLAMLAFVTHLSARAPRRAEQRAAARTDVLVGAGAAAAVEDLQREPAPDAGAGSAAYGPDSTRSRQWGSIGLTLTYLATILLVGSVLMHGIAVARPPWGNMFEFATAAVAAVGVAYSLLARRNRWEWLGAFIVTPILLVL
;
A
#
# COMPACT_ATOMS: atom_id res chain seq x y z
N MET A 1 -11.91 -31.27 16.53
CA MET A 1 -11.13 -30.21 17.21
C MET A 1 -12.03 -29.61 18.27
N THR A 2 -11.52 -29.42 19.48
CA THR A 2 -12.32 -28.84 20.55
C THR A 2 -12.39 -27.31 20.43
N PRO A 3 -13.48 -26.65 20.89
CA PRO A 3 -13.63 -25.20 20.78
C PRO A 3 -12.49 -24.41 21.41
N GLU A 4 -11.95 -24.88 22.54
CA GLU A 4 -10.82 -24.26 23.23
C GLU A 4 -9.53 -24.31 22.41
N THR A 5 -9.32 -25.40 21.66
CA THR A 5 -8.18 -25.50 20.75
C THR A 5 -8.32 -24.44 19.67
N LEU A 6 -9.48 -24.33 19.04
CA LEU A 6 -9.73 -23.40 17.94
C LEU A 6 -9.56 -21.93 18.35
N ALA A 7 -10.00 -21.58 19.56
CA ALA A 7 -9.79 -20.25 20.16
C ALA A 7 -8.29 -19.95 20.37
N SER A 8 -7.50 -20.93 20.81
CA SER A 8 -6.04 -20.78 20.94
C SER A 8 -5.36 -20.52 19.58
N TRP A 9 -5.73 -21.27 18.54
CA TRP A 9 -5.23 -21.04 17.18
C TRP A 9 -5.64 -19.66 16.65
N ALA A 10 -6.87 -19.21 16.93
CA ALA A 10 -7.35 -17.89 16.55
C ALA A 10 -6.49 -16.78 17.17
N ASN A 11 -6.19 -16.88 18.47
CA ASN A 11 -5.34 -15.91 19.17
C ASN A 11 -3.91 -15.90 18.62
N ASN A 12 -3.31 -17.07 18.39
CA ASN A 12 -1.97 -17.17 17.81
C ASN A 12 -1.92 -16.56 16.39
N ALA A 13 -2.95 -16.78 15.59
CA ALA A 13 -3.07 -16.19 14.25
C ALA A 13 -3.22 -14.66 14.32
N LEU A 14 -3.96 -14.14 15.30
CA LEU A 14 -4.11 -12.70 15.54
C LEU A 14 -2.77 -12.05 15.87
N TYR A 15 -2.06 -12.56 16.88
CA TYR A 15 -0.75 -12.04 17.28
C TYR A 15 0.28 -12.15 16.16
N SER A 16 0.27 -13.25 15.43
CA SER A 16 1.13 -13.42 14.25
C SER A 16 0.81 -12.39 13.17
N SER A 17 -0.47 -12.12 12.91
CA SER A 17 -0.89 -11.07 11.97
C SER A 17 -0.38 -9.69 12.37
N MET A 18 -0.48 -9.31 13.65
CA MET A 18 0.05 -8.04 14.17
C MET A 18 1.55 -7.89 13.90
N VAL A 19 2.34 -8.94 14.17
CA VAL A 19 3.79 -8.93 13.89
C VAL A 19 4.06 -8.75 12.40
N VAL A 20 3.36 -9.50 11.54
CA VAL A 20 3.56 -9.42 10.09
C VAL A 20 3.12 -8.06 9.53
N PHE A 21 2.00 -7.51 9.99
CA PHE A 21 1.59 -6.14 9.63
C PHE A 21 2.61 -5.10 10.08
N THR A 22 3.25 -5.27 11.24
CA THR A 22 4.32 -4.38 11.71
C THR A 22 5.50 -4.41 10.75
N LEU A 23 5.93 -5.60 10.31
CA LEU A 23 6.98 -5.74 9.30
C LEU A 23 6.56 -5.10 7.96
N ALA A 24 5.31 -5.28 7.55
CA ALA A 24 4.76 -4.64 6.34
C ALA A 24 4.79 -3.11 6.45
N MET A 25 4.43 -2.56 7.62
CA MET A 25 4.48 -1.12 7.89
C MET A 25 5.91 -0.60 7.74
N LEU A 26 6.91 -1.27 8.33
CA LEU A 26 8.31 -0.88 8.20
C LEU A 26 8.79 -0.92 6.74
N ALA A 27 8.38 -1.92 5.97
CA ALA A 27 8.67 -1.99 4.54
C ALA A 27 8.03 -0.83 3.75
N PHE A 28 6.79 -0.44 4.06
CA PHE A 28 6.15 0.71 3.42
C PHE A 28 6.75 2.05 3.84
N VAL A 29 7.15 2.21 5.10
CA VAL A 29 7.81 3.43 5.59
C VAL A 29 9.18 3.62 4.94
N THR A 30 9.97 2.55 4.83
CA THR A 30 11.27 2.59 4.14
C THR A 30 11.11 2.90 2.64
N HIS A 31 10.08 2.32 2.01
CA HIS A 31 9.69 2.64 0.65
C HIS A 31 9.30 4.11 0.45
N LEU A 32 8.51 4.67 1.38
CA LEU A 32 8.08 6.06 1.34
C LEU A 32 9.25 7.05 1.54
N SER A 33 10.12 6.76 2.51
CA SER A 33 11.33 7.54 2.80
C SER A 33 12.26 7.61 1.57
N ALA A 34 12.41 6.51 0.83
CA ALA A 34 13.21 6.47 -0.39
C ALA A 34 12.60 7.24 -1.58
N ARG A 35 11.31 7.62 -1.53
CA ARG A 35 10.59 8.34 -2.59
C ARG A 35 10.47 9.84 -2.36
N ALA A 36 10.40 10.30 -1.10
CA ALA A 36 10.22 11.72 -0.77
C ALA A 36 11.34 12.66 -1.30
N PRO A 37 12.65 12.39 -1.10
CA PRO A 37 13.72 13.28 -1.56
C PRO A 37 13.84 13.29 -3.10
N ARG A 38 13.65 12.14 -3.76
CA ARG A 38 13.79 12.02 -5.23
C ARG A 38 12.73 12.79 -6.00
N ARG A 39 11.50 12.87 -5.47
CA ARG A 39 10.45 13.71 -6.08
C ARG A 39 10.77 15.20 -5.99
N ALA A 40 11.48 15.64 -4.95
CA ALA A 40 11.93 17.02 -4.83
C ALA A 40 13.05 17.32 -5.85
N GLU A 41 14.02 16.42 -6.01
CA GLU A 41 15.09 16.53 -7.01
C GLU A 41 14.55 16.53 -8.45
N GLN A 42 13.64 15.62 -8.80
CA GLN A 42 13.03 15.57 -10.13
C GLN A 42 12.22 16.84 -10.45
N ARG A 43 11.48 17.37 -9.47
CA ARG A 43 10.75 18.64 -9.64
C ARG A 43 11.70 19.83 -9.79
N ALA A 44 12.84 19.82 -9.09
CA ALA A 44 13.87 20.84 -9.24
C ALA A 44 14.51 20.76 -10.64
N ALA A 45 14.90 19.56 -11.09
CA ALA A 45 15.46 19.34 -12.43
C ALA A 45 14.49 19.76 -13.55
N ALA A 46 13.21 19.34 -13.47
CA ALA A 46 12.20 19.74 -14.44
C ALA A 46 11.96 21.26 -14.48
N ARG A 47 12.02 21.94 -13.32
CA ARG A 47 11.97 23.41 -13.29
C ARG A 47 13.19 24.04 -13.96
N THR A 48 14.38 23.48 -13.73
CA THR A 48 15.61 23.94 -14.39
C THR A 48 15.52 23.75 -15.90
N ASP A 49 15.04 22.61 -16.40
CA ASP A 49 14.85 22.35 -17.83
C ASP A 49 13.86 23.33 -18.47
N VAL A 50 12.76 23.67 -17.77
CA VAL A 50 11.81 24.69 -18.25
C VAL A 50 12.44 26.07 -18.30
N LEU A 51 13.30 26.44 -17.35
CA LEU A 51 14.01 27.71 -17.36
C LEU A 51 15.05 27.79 -18.50
N VAL A 52 15.74 26.67 -18.79
CA VAL A 52 16.65 26.55 -19.94
C VAL A 52 15.87 26.59 -21.25
N GLY A 53 14.72 25.92 -21.32
CA GLY A 53 13.80 25.95 -22.46
C GLY A 53 13.19 27.33 -22.71
N ALA A 54 12.88 28.10 -21.66
CA ALA A 54 12.41 29.48 -21.78
C ALA A 54 13.52 30.43 -22.29
N GLY A 55 14.78 30.19 -21.91
CA GLY A 55 15.94 30.88 -22.47
C GLY A 55 16.23 30.50 -23.92
N ALA A 56 15.98 29.24 -24.30
CA ALA A 56 16.12 28.75 -25.67
C ALA A 56 14.95 29.18 -26.57
N ALA A 57 13.72 29.27 -26.06
CA ALA A 57 12.54 29.70 -26.81
C ALA A 57 12.62 31.16 -27.28
N ALA A 58 13.43 32.01 -26.63
CA ALA A 58 13.74 33.35 -27.10
C ALA A 58 14.71 33.37 -28.31
N ALA A 59 15.31 32.23 -28.67
CA ALA A 59 16.30 32.10 -29.75
C ALA A 59 15.80 31.26 -30.96
N VAL A 60 14.59 30.70 -30.90
CA VAL A 60 14.04 29.87 -32.00
C VAL A 60 12.62 30.32 -32.36
N GLU A 61 12.49 31.59 -32.73
CA GLU A 61 11.34 32.11 -33.46
C GLU A 61 11.58 31.95 -34.97
N ASP A 62 11.91 30.74 -35.43
CA ASP A 62 11.85 30.39 -36.84
C ASP A 62 11.80 28.86 -37.01
N LEU A 63 11.01 28.39 -37.98
CA LEU A 63 10.75 27.00 -38.38
C LEU A 63 9.54 26.28 -37.75
N GLN A 64 8.40 26.59 -38.39
CA GLN A 64 7.35 25.68 -38.87
C GLN A 64 6.66 24.71 -37.89
N ARG A 65 5.40 25.06 -37.65
CA ARG A 65 4.34 24.29 -37.01
C ARG A 65 3.57 23.48 -38.07
N GLU A 66 3.39 22.18 -37.83
CA GLU A 66 2.27 21.36 -38.31
C GLU A 66 1.92 20.26 -37.26
N PRO A 67 0.66 19.77 -37.19
CA PRO A 67 0.08 19.25 -35.95
C PRO A 67 -0.26 17.74 -35.92
N ALA A 68 -0.41 17.24 -34.67
CA ALA A 68 -1.18 16.07 -34.19
C ALA A 68 -0.51 14.67 -34.18
N PRO A 69 -0.96 13.71 -33.32
CA PRO A 69 -2.14 13.74 -32.44
C PRO A 69 -1.90 13.47 -30.95
N ASP A 70 -2.92 13.88 -30.18
CA ASP A 70 -3.16 13.51 -28.79
C ASP A 70 -3.13 11.98 -28.59
N ALA A 71 -2.33 11.52 -27.62
CA ALA A 71 -2.48 10.20 -27.04
C ALA A 71 -2.23 10.25 -25.52
N GLY A 72 -3.33 10.34 -24.77
CA GLY A 72 -3.43 9.74 -23.44
C GLY A 72 -3.05 10.62 -22.25
N ALA A 73 -3.95 11.54 -21.90
CA ALA A 73 -4.13 11.92 -20.49
C ALA A 73 -4.41 10.64 -19.66
N GLY A 74 -3.44 10.20 -18.87
CA GLY A 74 -3.64 9.02 -18.02
C GLY A 74 -2.40 8.35 -17.40
N SER A 75 -1.18 8.72 -17.76
CA SER A 75 0.02 8.24 -17.07
C SER A 75 0.69 9.40 -16.34
N ALA A 76 0.31 9.57 -15.07
CA ALA A 76 1.15 10.32 -14.13
C ALA A 76 2.56 9.72 -14.21
N ALA A 77 3.47 10.47 -14.84
CA ALA A 77 4.83 10.08 -15.17
C ALA A 77 5.53 9.55 -13.92
N TYR A 78 5.64 8.22 -13.86
CA TYR A 78 6.46 7.55 -12.87
C TYR A 78 7.88 7.56 -13.43
N GLY A 79 8.68 8.55 -13.00
CA GLY A 79 10.13 8.49 -13.21
C GLY A 79 10.67 7.14 -12.71
N PRO A 80 11.81 6.66 -13.22
CA PRO A 80 12.33 5.34 -12.89
C PRO A 80 12.65 5.26 -11.39
N ASP A 81 11.66 4.80 -10.62
CA ASP A 81 11.83 4.40 -9.24
C ASP A 81 13.04 3.47 -9.18
N SER A 82 14.03 3.78 -8.32
CA SER A 82 15.20 2.92 -8.18
C SER A 82 14.75 1.50 -7.83
N THR A 83 15.41 0.49 -8.42
CA THR A 83 15.10 -0.94 -8.23
C THR A 83 14.88 -1.30 -6.76
N ARG A 84 15.69 -0.72 -5.87
CA ARG A 84 15.60 -0.88 -4.42
C ARG A 84 14.28 -0.35 -3.84
N SER A 85 13.78 0.81 -4.27
CA SER A 85 12.49 1.32 -3.79
C SER A 85 11.33 0.41 -4.17
N ARG A 86 11.27 -0.06 -5.42
CA ARG A 86 10.24 -1.01 -5.87
C ARG A 86 10.28 -2.32 -5.08
N GLN A 87 11.48 -2.79 -4.73
CA GLN A 87 11.66 -4.00 -3.92
C GLN A 87 11.05 -3.88 -2.52
N TRP A 88 11.27 -2.75 -1.82
CA TRP A 88 10.64 -2.54 -0.50
C TRP A 88 9.12 -2.45 -0.58
N GLY A 89 8.59 -1.83 -1.64
CA GLY A 89 7.15 -1.78 -1.90
C GLY A 89 6.53 -3.16 -2.14
N SER A 90 7.19 -4.01 -2.93
CA SER A 90 6.72 -5.38 -3.20
C SER A 90 6.83 -6.30 -1.98
N ILE A 91 7.87 -6.14 -1.16
CA ILE A 91 7.99 -6.84 0.13
C ILE A 91 6.85 -6.43 1.07
N GLY A 92 6.58 -5.14 1.21
CA GLY A 92 5.47 -4.63 2.02
C GLY A 92 4.12 -5.20 1.59
N LEU A 93 3.87 -5.27 0.28
CA LEU A 93 2.64 -5.89 -0.25
C LEU A 93 2.54 -7.39 0.07
N THR A 94 3.62 -8.14 -0.14
CA THR A 94 3.63 -9.59 0.15
C THR A 94 3.35 -9.86 1.63
N LEU A 95 3.98 -9.08 2.52
CA LEU A 95 3.73 -9.16 3.97
C LEU A 95 2.29 -8.76 4.32
N THR A 96 1.73 -7.75 3.66
CA THR A 96 0.33 -7.35 3.87
C THR A 96 -0.63 -8.49 3.50
N TYR A 97 -0.39 -9.18 2.38
CA TYR A 97 -1.22 -10.33 1.98
C TYR A 97 -1.16 -11.44 3.02
N LEU A 98 0.06 -11.77 3.47
CA LEU A 98 0.24 -12.77 4.51
C LEU A 98 -0.50 -12.36 5.79
N ALA A 99 -0.26 -11.15 6.30
CA ALA A 99 -0.90 -10.65 7.52
C ALA A 99 -2.43 -10.65 7.42
N THR A 100 -2.98 -10.26 6.26
CA THR A 100 -4.42 -10.26 5.99
C THR A 100 -4.99 -11.67 6.03
N ILE A 101 -4.32 -12.64 5.42
CA ILE A 101 -4.74 -14.05 5.45
C ILE A 101 -4.77 -14.58 6.90
N LEU A 102 -3.73 -14.28 7.68
CA LEU A 102 -3.69 -14.67 9.09
C LEU A 102 -4.82 -14.02 9.90
N LEU A 103 -5.10 -12.74 9.67
CA LEU A 103 -6.17 -12.02 10.37
C LEU A 103 -7.55 -12.58 10.02
N VAL A 104 -7.83 -12.82 8.74
CA VAL A 104 -9.08 -13.43 8.30
C VAL A 104 -9.22 -14.84 8.89
N GLY A 105 -8.13 -15.62 8.89
CA GLY A 105 -8.09 -16.92 9.57
C GLY A 105 -8.47 -16.79 11.04
N SER A 106 -7.82 -15.89 11.79
CA SER A 106 -8.15 -15.63 13.20
C SER A 106 -9.64 -15.36 13.43
N VAL A 107 -10.23 -14.44 12.66
CA VAL A 107 -11.66 -14.08 12.78
C VAL A 107 -12.57 -15.27 12.48
N LEU A 108 -12.27 -16.07 11.45
CA LEU A 108 -13.07 -17.24 11.09
C LEU A 108 -12.97 -18.34 12.15
N MET A 109 -11.76 -18.67 12.62
CA MET A 109 -11.55 -19.65 13.69
C MET A 109 -12.28 -19.21 14.97
N HIS A 110 -12.24 -17.91 15.30
CA HIS A 110 -12.94 -17.36 16.46
C HIS A 110 -14.47 -17.48 16.33
N GLY A 111 -15.04 -17.13 15.17
CA GLY A 111 -16.47 -17.27 14.92
C GLY A 111 -16.96 -18.72 15.01
N ILE A 112 -16.17 -19.66 14.49
CA ILE A 112 -16.47 -21.10 14.58
C ILE A 112 -16.36 -21.59 16.03
N ALA A 113 -15.37 -21.12 16.79
CA ALA A 113 -15.15 -21.55 18.17
C ALA A 113 -16.33 -21.17 19.07
N VAL A 114 -16.95 -20.01 18.82
CA VAL A 114 -18.03 -19.48 19.64
C VAL A 114 -19.43 -19.74 19.03
N ALA A 115 -19.49 -20.40 17.87
CA ALA A 115 -20.73 -20.76 17.16
C ALA A 115 -21.70 -19.58 16.96
N ARG A 116 -21.18 -18.35 16.84
CA ARG A 116 -21.96 -17.13 16.63
C ARG A 116 -21.27 -16.20 15.63
N PRO A 117 -22.03 -15.35 14.91
CA PRO A 117 -21.44 -14.30 14.11
C PRO A 117 -20.58 -13.35 14.97
N PRO A 118 -19.47 -12.80 14.45
CA PRO A 118 -18.50 -11.98 15.19
C PRO A 118 -19.01 -10.56 15.50
N TRP A 119 -20.29 -10.42 15.86
CA TRP A 119 -20.97 -9.15 16.16
C TRP A 119 -21.39 -9.05 17.63
N GLY A 120 -21.02 -10.05 18.45
CA GLY A 120 -21.40 -10.08 19.85
C GLY A 120 -20.58 -9.14 20.73
N ASN A 121 -19.41 -8.72 20.28
CA ASN A 121 -18.46 -7.92 21.05
C ASN A 121 -17.77 -6.86 20.18
N MET A 122 -17.45 -5.70 20.77
CA MET A 122 -16.70 -4.61 20.13
C MET A 122 -15.36 -5.07 19.56
N PHE A 123 -14.66 -5.95 20.27
CA PHE A 123 -13.41 -6.56 19.80
C PHE A 123 -13.60 -7.40 18.53
N GLU A 124 -14.63 -8.25 18.49
CA GLU A 124 -14.94 -9.09 17.33
C GLU A 124 -15.36 -8.23 16.13
N PHE A 125 -16.10 -7.15 16.39
CA PHE A 125 -16.49 -6.18 15.36
C PHE A 125 -15.27 -5.44 14.80
N ALA A 126 -14.39 -4.93 15.67
CA ALA A 126 -13.18 -4.21 15.26
C ALA A 126 -12.24 -5.11 14.45
N THR A 127 -11.95 -6.32 14.93
CA THR A 127 -11.09 -7.28 14.23
C THR A 127 -11.69 -7.71 12.89
N ALA A 128 -13.00 -7.95 12.81
CA ALA A 128 -13.67 -8.25 11.55
C ALA A 128 -13.66 -7.06 10.57
N ALA A 129 -13.89 -5.84 11.05
CA ALA A 129 -13.83 -4.62 10.22
C ALA A 129 -12.42 -4.40 9.66
N VAL A 130 -11.38 -4.55 10.50
CA VAL A 130 -9.98 -4.44 10.09
C VAL A 130 -9.59 -5.55 9.12
N ALA A 131 -10.09 -6.77 9.31
CA ALA A 131 -9.92 -7.87 8.35
C ALA A 131 -10.51 -7.53 6.98
N ALA A 132 -11.73 -6.97 6.96
CA ALA A 132 -12.38 -6.54 5.72
C ALA A 132 -11.59 -5.42 5.03
N VAL A 133 -11.09 -4.43 5.77
CA VAL A 133 -10.22 -3.37 5.23
C VAL A 133 -8.92 -3.96 4.68
N GLY A 134 -8.28 -4.88 5.38
CA GLY A 134 -7.05 -5.57 4.92
C GLY A 134 -7.27 -6.34 3.61
N VAL A 135 -8.41 -7.05 3.49
CA VAL A 135 -8.80 -7.75 2.25
C VAL A 135 -9.08 -6.77 1.12
N ALA A 136 -9.85 -5.71 1.38
CA ALA A 136 -10.17 -4.70 0.38
C ALA A 136 -8.91 -4.02 -0.14
N TYR A 137 -8.01 -3.61 0.76
CA TYR A 137 -6.73 -3.04 0.38
C TYR A 137 -5.87 -4.03 -0.41
N SER A 138 -5.81 -5.29 0.03
CA SER A 138 -5.08 -6.34 -0.68
C SER A 138 -5.57 -6.53 -2.12
N LEU A 139 -6.88 -6.61 -2.33
CA LEU A 139 -7.46 -6.75 -3.68
C LEU A 139 -7.18 -5.52 -4.56
N LEU A 140 -7.31 -4.32 -3.98
CA LEU A 140 -7.13 -3.07 -4.71
C LEU A 140 -5.65 -2.81 -5.05
N ALA A 141 -4.75 -3.14 -4.13
CA ALA A 141 -3.31 -3.08 -4.34
C ALA A 141 -2.85 -4.05 -5.44
N ARG A 142 -3.44 -5.25 -5.52
CA ARG A 142 -3.19 -6.21 -6.60
C ARG A 142 -3.56 -5.65 -7.97
N ARG A 143 -4.64 -4.87 -8.06
CA ARG A 143 -5.15 -4.31 -9.33
C ARG A 143 -4.40 -3.06 -9.77
N ASN A 144 -4.13 -2.13 -8.85
CA ASN A 144 -3.63 -0.79 -9.20
C ASN A 144 -2.19 -0.50 -8.76
N ARG A 145 -1.46 -1.46 -8.17
CA ARG A 145 -0.08 -1.30 -7.67
C ARG A 145 0.08 -0.11 -6.71
N TRP A 146 -0.86 0.07 -5.79
CA TRP A 146 -0.90 1.17 -4.82
C TRP A 146 0.05 0.99 -3.64
N GLU A 147 1.32 0.65 -3.92
CA GLU A 147 2.37 0.44 -2.92
C GLU A 147 2.59 1.68 -2.01
N TRP A 148 2.33 2.88 -2.54
CA TRP A 148 2.47 4.14 -1.80
C TRP A 148 1.40 4.31 -0.71
N LEU A 149 0.22 3.73 -0.89
CA LEU A 149 -0.89 3.86 0.05
C LEU A 149 -0.78 2.88 1.24
N GLY A 150 0.11 1.90 1.12
CA GLY A 150 0.25 0.82 2.11
C GLY A 150 0.57 1.29 3.52
N ALA A 151 1.46 2.28 3.68
CA ALA A 151 1.74 2.84 5.00
C ALA A 151 0.48 3.45 5.65
N PHE A 152 -0.29 4.23 4.88
CA PHE A 152 -1.47 4.92 5.39
C PHE A 152 -2.65 4.00 5.72
N ILE A 153 -2.68 2.78 5.17
CA ILE A 153 -3.72 1.79 5.46
C ILE A 153 -3.25 0.80 6.52
N VAL A 154 -2.01 0.31 6.45
CA VAL A 154 -1.49 -0.68 7.41
C VAL A 154 -1.29 -0.07 8.80
N THR A 155 -0.91 1.20 8.91
CA THR A 155 -0.77 1.86 10.21
C THR A 155 -2.08 1.90 11.02
N PRO A 156 -3.23 2.38 10.50
CA PRO A 156 -4.48 2.33 11.26
C PRO A 156 -4.98 0.90 11.51
N ILE A 157 -4.73 -0.05 10.59
CA ILE A 157 -5.00 -1.48 10.82
C ILE A 157 -4.29 -1.96 12.10
N LEU A 158 -3.00 -1.63 12.25
CA LEU A 158 -2.21 -1.98 13.44
C LEU A 158 -2.66 -1.26 14.71
N LEU A 159 -3.15 -0.03 14.60
CA LEU A 159 -3.61 0.72 15.77
C LEU A 159 -4.92 0.18 16.36
N VAL A 160 -5.72 -0.51 15.55
CA VAL A 160 -7.01 -1.07 15.97
C VAL A 160 -6.89 -2.51 16.47
N LEU A 161 -5.93 -3.27 15.93
CA LEU A 161 -5.62 -4.65 16.35
C LEU A 161 -5.10 -4.69 17.79
#